data_AF-A0A497N9F1-F1
#
_entry.id   AF-A0A497N9F1-F1
#
_cell.length_a   1.000
_cell.length_b   1.000
_cell.length_c   1.000
_cell.angle_alpha   90.00
_cell.angle_beta   90.00
_cell.angle_gamma   90.00
#
_symmetry.space_group_name_H-M   'P 1'
#
loop_
_entity.id
_entity.type
_entity.pdbx_description
1 polymer ?
#
loop_
_entity_poly.entity_id
_entity_poly.type
_entity_poly.pdbx_seq_one_letter_code
_entity_poly.pdbx_strand_id
1 'polypeptide(L)'
;MAQGEVTLDLQTALRAAEHMLGGLGWPRLGILSFKDEVLVSAKGKAITPELLLLALGLKAGEEGLRALVLLNARKEHALSLLGQEGFASLSRLLEPLGLKLIYFGPSSEGPLASLERARLPFEWLALNAVLLAKLAEAATPVRRKAKEVDVSDLPALSRFLVETLGPPSFKEDVLARIKGANKYEVAADAISTAAAVISPTSLIGTGLKYAAKFFSLVRQRRKEEYRAYLEQWRRNVEAAFSEEVLARLVGEDGLGPVKEALEARELAVLVQDAIGTPHELFLPLLIACLADELAGEGYLLALDGASHLARLDVPVELLPSLPEKHPGLRLACFLPTSGLSYERLPELVRALTAERAAIFDLDPALESVLYEGRSAAFRAALLRCLELAAKERLAGRMAFVLYDTATAPMPELVVVKAGLLSRLKAKLGRLRRRGT
;
A
#
# COMPACT_ATOMS: atom_id res chain seq x y z
N MET A 1 4.59 30.72 14.18
CA MET A 1 5.99 30.34 13.86
C MET A 1 6.06 30.06 12.37
N ALA A 2 6.91 30.75 11.62
CA ALA A 2 7.07 30.50 10.19
C ALA A 2 7.47 29.03 9.98
N GLN A 3 6.60 28.27 9.31
CA GLN A 3 6.90 26.90 8.87
C GLN A 3 8.03 27.03 7.84
N GLY A 4 9.26 26.68 8.25
CA GLY A 4 10.35 26.54 7.28
C GLY A 4 10.02 25.39 6.33
N GLU A 5 10.32 25.56 5.04
CA GLU A 5 10.12 24.55 4.00
C GLU A 5 10.79 23.22 4.43
N VAL A 6 9.98 22.16 4.53
CA VAL A 6 10.47 20.82 4.87
C VAL A 6 11.02 20.18 3.61
N THR A 7 12.27 19.72 3.65
CA THR A 7 12.97 19.13 2.50
C THR A 7 13.14 17.62 2.65
N LEU A 8 12.98 16.86 1.57
CA LEU A 8 13.17 15.41 1.58
C LEU A 8 14.67 15.05 1.70
N ASP A 9 15.03 14.16 2.64
CA ASP A 9 16.43 13.79 2.92
C ASP A 9 16.89 12.52 2.19
N LEU A 10 16.97 12.60 0.85
CA LEU A 10 17.32 11.47 -0.01
C LEU A 10 18.61 10.76 0.40
N GLN A 11 19.64 11.50 0.82
CA GLN A 11 20.93 10.90 1.20
C GLN A 11 20.81 9.96 2.41
N THR A 12 19.99 10.32 3.39
CA THR A 12 19.75 9.47 4.56
C THR A 12 18.87 8.28 4.18
N ALA A 13 17.88 8.48 3.30
CA ALA A 13 17.05 7.41 2.76
C ALA A 13 17.87 6.37 1.96
N LEU A 14 18.79 6.81 1.08
CA LEU A 14 19.67 5.93 0.30
C LEU A 14 20.56 5.05 1.18
N ARG A 15 21.07 5.59 2.29
CA ARG A 15 21.87 4.80 3.25
C ARG A 15 21.02 3.83 4.05
N ALA A 16 19.79 4.22 4.40
CA ALA A 16 18.85 3.30 5.02
C ALA A 16 18.50 2.14 4.07
N ALA A 17 18.22 2.47 2.80
CA ALA A 17 17.94 1.53 1.73
C ALA A 17 19.10 0.55 1.49
N GLU A 18 20.35 1.01 1.51
CA GLU A 18 21.55 0.17 1.41
C GLU A 18 21.58 -0.92 2.50
N HIS A 19 21.32 -0.54 3.77
CA HIS A 19 21.22 -1.51 4.86
C HIS A 19 20.02 -2.46 4.69
N MET A 20 18.87 -1.95 4.23
CA MET A 20 17.66 -2.74 4.04
C MET A 20 17.78 -3.75 2.90
N LEU A 21 18.42 -3.39 1.79
CA LEU A 21 18.70 -4.31 0.69
C LEU A 21 19.73 -5.35 1.11
N GLY A 22 20.84 -4.94 1.72
CA GLY A 22 21.89 -5.86 2.15
C GLY A 22 22.30 -6.85 1.05
N GLY A 23 22.57 -8.10 1.42
CA GLY A 23 22.73 -9.17 0.43
C GLY A 23 21.39 -9.49 -0.23
N LEU A 24 21.33 -9.52 -1.56
CA LEU A 24 20.12 -9.78 -2.35
C LEU A 24 19.63 -11.26 -2.29
N GLY A 25 19.96 -12.01 -1.24
CA GLY A 25 19.62 -13.43 -1.06
C GLY A 25 18.19 -13.70 -0.55
N TRP A 26 17.39 -12.66 -0.33
CA TRP A 26 16.03 -12.76 0.20
C TRP A 26 14.98 -12.60 -0.91
N PRO A 27 13.87 -13.36 -0.86
CA PRO A 27 12.74 -13.19 -1.79
C PRO A 27 11.78 -12.08 -1.36
N ARG A 28 11.68 -11.84 -0.04
CA ARG A 28 10.73 -10.91 0.59
C ARG A 28 11.41 -10.04 1.64
N LEU A 29 11.03 -8.76 1.66
CA LEU A 29 11.43 -7.78 2.66
C LEU A 29 10.18 -7.05 3.18
N GLY A 30 9.84 -7.28 4.45
CA GLY A 30 8.80 -6.51 5.14
C GLY A 30 9.37 -5.26 5.79
N ILE A 31 8.80 -4.08 5.51
CA ILE A 31 9.21 -2.81 6.10
C ILE A 31 8.08 -2.31 6.99
N LEU A 32 8.22 -2.47 8.30
CA LEU A 32 7.16 -2.23 9.27
C LEU A 32 7.25 -0.81 9.85
N SER A 33 6.12 -0.12 9.86
CA SER A 33 5.93 1.15 10.58
C SER A 33 4.66 1.11 11.41
N PHE A 34 4.62 1.90 12.49
CA PHE A 34 3.39 2.05 13.26
C PHE A 34 2.29 2.70 12.42
N LYS A 35 2.58 3.76 11.66
CA LYS A 35 1.58 4.49 10.85
C LYS A 35 2.11 4.85 9.45
N ASP A 36 1.19 5.24 8.58
CA ASP A 36 1.46 5.92 7.30
C ASP A 36 1.81 7.41 7.50
N GLU A 37 2.85 7.64 8.29
CA GLU A 37 3.34 8.97 8.61
C GLU A 37 4.83 9.12 8.24
N VAL A 38 5.36 10.33 8.39
CA VAL A 38 6.79 10.62 8.20
C VAL A 38 7.61 9.76 9.18
N LEU A 39 8.55 8.98 8.65
CA LEU A 39 9.38 8.07 9.46
C LEU A 39 10.33 8.81 10.40
N VAL A 40 10.91 9.90 9.90
CA VAL A 40 11.81 10.79 10.65
C VAL A 40 11.64 12.23 10.16
N SER A 41 11.45 13.16 11.08
CA SER A 41 11.48 14.60 10.81
C SER A 41 12.46 15.29 11.75
N ALA A 42 13.50 15.92 11.21
CA ALA A 42 14.51 16.60 12.00
C ALA A 42 15.13 17.78 11.24
N LYS A 43 15.21 18.95 11.88
CA LYS A 43 15.93 20.14 11.37
C LYS A 43 15.46 20.59 9.97
N GLY A 44 14.15 20.56 9.71
CA GLY A 44 13.57 20.93 8.39
C GLY A 44 13.82 19.88 7.29
N LYS A 45 14.22 18.67 7.68
CA LYS A 45 14.34 17.52 6.79
C LYS A 45 13.36 16.43 7.18
N ALA A 46 12.80 15.74 6.19
CA ALA A 46 11.89 14.63 6.40
C ALA A 46 12.28 13.41 5.56
N ILE A 47 12.01 12.23 6.09
CA ILE A 47 12.03 10.96 5.37
C ILE A 47 10.62 10.40 5.42
N THR A 48 9.93 10.45 4.29
CA THR A 48 8.62 9.81 4.13
C THR A 48 8.80 8.37 3.67
N PRO A 49 7.79 7.50 3.79
CA PRO A 49 7.92 6.15 3.27
C PRO A 49 8.06 6.11 1.74
N GLU A 50 7.45 7.05 1.00
CA GLU A 50 7.61 7.16 -0.45
C GLU A 50 9.08 7.43 -0.82
N LEU A 51 9.74 8.33 -0.09
CA LEU A 51 11.17 8.60 -0.27
C LEU A 51 12.03 7.37 0.04
N LEU A 52 11.67 6.60 1.08
CA LEU A 52 12.39 5.39 1.44
C LEU A 52 12.26 4.32 0.36
N LEU A 53 11.06 4.09 -0.18
CA LEU A 53 10.82 3.11 -1.23
C LEU A 53 11.49 3.53 -2.56
N LEU A 54 11.46 4.82 -2.88
CA LEU A 54 12.24 5.35 -4.00
C LEU A 54 13.74 5.09 -3.81
N ALA A 55 14.26 5.33 -2.60
CA ALA A 55 15.66 5.07 -2.29
C ALA A 55 16.02 3.59 -2.39
N LEU A 56 15.11 2.67 -2.04
CA LEU A 56 15.29 1.23 -2.30
C LEU A 56 15.37 0.92 -3.79
N GLY A 57 14.48 1.49 -4.61
CA GLY A 57 14.52 1.31 -6.06
C GLY A 57 15.83 1.82 -6.68
N LEU A 58 16.27 3.01 -6.29
CA LEU A 58 17.55 3.58 -6.73
C LEU A 58 18.74 2.70 -6.34
N LYS A 59 18.77 2.21 -5.09
CA LYS A 59 19.86 1.35 -4.62
C LYS A 59 19.83 -0.04 -5.24
N ALA A 60 18.65 -0.58 -5.55
CA ALA A 60 18.52 -1.84 -6.24
C ALA A 60 19.11 -1.76 -7.67
N GLY A 61 18.93 -0.63 -8.35
CA GLY A 61 19.58 -0.35 -9.63
C GLY A 61 21.12 -0.35 -9.55
N GLU A 62 21.69 0.22 -8.49
CA GLU A 62 23.14 0.16 -8.25
C GLU A 62 23.66 -1.28 -8.08
N GLU A 63 22.81 -2.19 -7.59
CA GLU A 63 23.10 -3.63 -7.42
C GLU A 63 22.70 -4.47 -8.65
N GLY A 64 22.35 -3.83 -9.77
CA GLY A 64 22.03 -4.50 -11.04
C GLY A 64 20.60 -5.07 -11.13
N LEU A 65 19.68 -4.64 -10.26
CA LEU A 65 18.27 -5.00 -10.36
C LEU A 65 17.49 -3.92 -11.09
N ARG A 66 16.61 -4.33 -12.00
CA ARG A 66 15.53 -3.46 -12.46
C ARG A 66 14.53 -3.28 -11.33
N ALA A 67 14.02 -2.06 -11.12
CA ALA A 67 13.17 -1.75 -9.98
C ALA A 67 11.86 -1.07 -10.41
N LEU A 68 10.76 -1.47 -9.76
CA LEU A 68 9.50 -0.75 -9.83
C LEU A 68 9.03 -0.41 -8.43
N VAL A 69 8.73 0.87 -8.24
CA VAL A 69 8.26 1.41 -6.98
C VAL A 69 6.82 1.85 -7.17
N LEU A 70 5.88 1.21 -6.48
CA LEU A 70 4.46 1.56 -6.44
C LEU A 70 4.16 2.34 -5.15
N LEU A 71 3.91 3.64 -5.29
CA LEU A 71 3.70 4.60 -4.20
C LEU A 71 2.22 4.85 -3.93
N ASN A 72 1.84 4.92 -2.65
CA ASN A 72 0.49 5.26 -2.23
C ASN A 72 0.34 6.76 -2.06
N ALA A 73 -0.50 7.39 -2.88
CA ALA A 73 -0.73 8.82 -2.83
C ALA A 73 -1.65 9.27 -1.70
N ARG A 74 -2.48 8.37 -1.13
CA ARG A 74 -3.54 8.76 -0.18
C ARG A 74 -3.09 8.86 1.28
N LYS A 75 -1.80 9.05 1.54
CA LYS A 75 -1.30 9.10 2.93
C LYS A 75 -1.81 10.33 3.66
N GLU A 76 -1.94 10.19 4.98
CA GLU A 76 -2.50 11.20 5.88
C GLU A 76 -1.43 12.13 6.48
N HIS A 77 -0.31 12.36 5.76
CA HIS A 77 0.75 13.28 6.20
C HIS A 77 0.91 14.50 5.29
N ALA A 78 1.52 15.57 5.80
CA ALA A 78 1.66 16.86 5.11
C ALA A 78 2.31 16.77 3.71
N LEU A 79 3.21 15.81 3.51
CA LEU A 79 3.90 15.58 2.23
C LEU A 79 3.23 14.52 1.35
N SER A 80 1.93 14.30 1.52
CA SER A 80 1.14 13.35 0.72
C SER A 80 1.15 13.73 -0.78
N LEU A 81 1.20 12.73 -1.67
CA LEU A 81 1.26 12.95 -3.11
C LEU A 81 -0.07 13.42 -3.72
N LEU A 82 -1.19 13.29 -2.99
CA LEU A 82 -2.42 13.99 -3.36
C LEU A 82 -2.33 15.50 -3.14
N GLY A 83 -1.47 15.95 -2.22
CA GLY A 83 -1.22 17.36 -1.94
C GLY A 83 -0.22 17.96 -2.92
N GLN A 84 -0.40 19.24 -3.28
CA GLN A 84 0.51 19.95 -4.19
C GLN A 84 1.95 20.00 -3.64
N GLU A 85 2.12 20.24 -2.34
CA GLU A 85 3.45 20.35 -1.71
C GLU A 85 4.22 19.03 -1.76
N GLY A 86 3.58 17.91 -1.40
CA GLY A 86 4.19 16.58 -1.45
C GLY A 86 4.56 16.17 -2.87
N PHE A 87 3.62 16.31 -3.80
CA PHE A 87 3.82 16.03 -5.22
C PHE A 87 4.96 16.86 -5.82
N ALA A 88 4.97 18.18 -5.60
CA ALA A 88 6.01 19.08 -6.10
C ALA A 88 7.38 18.79 -5.48
N SER A 89 7.42 18.40 -4.20
CA SER A 89 8.65 18.06 -3.51
C SER A 89 9.27 16.76 -4.03
N LEU A 90 8.46 15.73 -4.29
CA LEU A 90 8.93 14.49 -4.90
C LEU A 90 9.34 14.71 -6.36
N SER A 91 8.56 15.46 -7.14
CA SER A 91 8.86 15.75 -8.55
C SER A 91 10.18 16.50 -8.71
N ARG A 92 10.42 17.54 -7.90
CA ARG A 92 11.71 18.27 -7.87
C ARG A 92 12.90 17.38 -7.53
N LEU A 93 12.69 16.32 -6.76
CA LEU A 93 13.73 15.35 -6.40
C LEU A 93 14.03 14.38 -7.55
N LEU A 94 13.02 14.01 -8.33
CA LEU A 94 13.15 13.08 -9.46
C LEU A 94 13.70 13.73 -10.74
N GLU A 95 13.45 15.02 -10.94
CA GLU A 95 13.86 15.76 -12.15
C GLU A 95 15.38 15.66 -12.45
N PRO A 96 16.30 15.90 -11.48
CA PRO A 96 17.74 15.75 -11.72
C PRO A 96 18.17 14.29 -12.00
N LEU A 97 17.36 13.32 -11.60
CA LEU A 97 17.59 11.89 -11.84
C LEU A 97 17.04 11.46 -13.22
N GLY A 98 16.32 12.36 -13.92
CA GLY A 98 15.66 12.05 -15.18
C GLY A 98 14.58 10.98 -15.05
N LEU A 99 13.99 10.85 -13.85
CA LEU A 99 12.88 9.94 -13.55
C LEU A 99 11.56 10.67 -13.66
N LYS A 100 10.53 9.99 -14.14
CA LYS A 100 9.16 10.50 -14.23
C LYS A 100 8.23 9.69 -13.33
N LEU A 101 7.21 10.36 -12.81
CA LEU A 101 6.10 9.70 -12.14
C LEU A 101 5.10 9.22 -13.18
N ILE A 102 4.66 7.98 -13.04
CA ILE A 102 3.58 7.38 -13.83
C ILE A 102 2.39 7.18 -12.89
N TYR A 103 1.18 7.38 -13.38
CA TYR A 103 -0.03 7.28 -12.56
C TYR A 103 -0.84 6.03 -12.88
N PHE A 104 -1.32 5.36 -11.84
CA PHE A 104 -2.37 4.35 -11.93
C PHE A 104 -3.52 4.73 -11.00
N GLY A 105 -4.68 5.06 -11.56
CA GLY A 105 -5.85 5.38 -10.75
C GLY A 105 -6.97 6.10 -11.50
N PRO A 106 -8.13 6.24 -10.85
CA PRO A 106 -9.36 6.77 -11.47
C PRO A 106 -9.41 8.30 -11.52
N SER A 107 -8.56 9.02 -10.77
CA SER A 107 -8.67 10.47 -10.59
C SER A 107 -8.49 11.20 -11.91
N SER A 108 -9.38 12.15 -12.15
CA SER A 108 -9.31 13.12 -13.26
C SER A 108 -8.92 14.52 -12.79
N GLU A 109 -8.70 14.71 -11.49
CA GLU A 109 -8.41 16.00 -10.88
C GLU A 109 -7.13 15.98 -10.03
N GLY A 110 -6.61 17.16 -9.74
CA GLY A 110 -5.42 17.34 -8.91
C GLY A 110 -4.11 17.03 -9.64
N PRO A 111 -2.99 16.98 -8.89
CA PRO A 111 -1.65 16.89 -9.49
C PRO A 111 -1.43 15.59 -10.28
N LEU A 112 -2.00 14.48 -9.80
CA LEU A 112 -1.84 13.15 -10.43
C LEU A 112 -2.49 13.04 -11.81
N ALA A 113 -3.54 13.83 -12.07
CA ALA A 113 -4.30 13.74 -13.31
C ALA A 113 -3.49 14.14 -14.55
N SER A 114 -2.42 14.93 -14.35
CA SER A 114 -1.50 15.39 -15.41
C SER A 114 -0.41 14.38 -15.79
N LEU A 115 -0.26 13.32 -14.99
CA LEU A 115 0.74 12.29 -15.24
C LEU A 115 0.30 11.35 -16.37
N GLU A 116 1.29 10.82 -17.06
CA GLU A 116 1.11 9.70 -17.97
C GLU A 116 0.57 8.47 -17.22
N ARG A 117 -0.35 7.72 -17.83
CA ARG A 117 -1.11 6.68 -17.14
C ARG A 117 -0.67 5.28 -17.54
N ALA A 118 -0.36 4.46 -16.55
CA ALA A 118 -0.36 3.02 -16.69
C ALA A 118 -1.80 2.51 -16.53
N ARG A 119 -2.16 1.50 -17.33
CA ARG A 119 -3.45 0.81 -17.27
C ARG A 119 -3.22 -0.69 -17.23
N LEU A 120 -4.21 -1.43 -16.73
CA LEU A 120 -4.29 -2.86 -16.90
C LEU A 120 -4.61 -3.20 -18.36
N PRO A 121 -3.81 -4.05 -19.03
CA PRO A 121 -4.14 -4.50 -20.38
C PRO A 121 -5.40 -5.37 -20.37
N PHE A 122 -6.30 -5.16 -21.34
CA PHE A 122 -7.48 -6.01 -21.52
C PHE A 122 -7.10 -7.48 -21.74
N GLU A 123 -6.08 -7.73 -22.55
CA GLU A 123 -5.60 -9.07 -22.85
C GLU A 123 -5.15 -9.80 -21.58
N TRP A 124 -4.37 -9.12 -20.72
CA TRP A 124 -3.93 -9.69 -19.45
C TRP A 124 -5.11 -9.95 -18.51
N LEU A 125 -6.07 -9.03 -18.42
CA LEU A 125 -7.28 -9.21 -17.60
C LEU A 125 -8.14 -10.37 -18.08
N ALA A 126 -8.28 -10.57 -19.39
CA ALA A 126 -9.02 -11.70 -19.95
C ALA A 126 -8.37 -13.04 -19.57
N LEU A 127 -7.05 -13.12 -19.64
CA LEU A 127 -6.29 -14.31 -19.20
C LEU A 127 -6.38 -14.54 -17.68
N ASN A 128 -6.57 -13.47 -16.91
CA ASN A 128 -6.61 -13.49 -15.44
C ASN A 128 -8.01 -13.20 -14.85
N ALA A 129 -9.07 -13.46 -15.62
CA ALA A 129 -10.44 -13.14 -15.23
C ALA A 129 -10.88 -13.81 -13.92
N VAL A 130 -10.32 -14.98 -13.61
CA VAL A 130 -10.56 -15.69 -12.34
C VAL A 130 -10.06 -14.89 -11.12
N LEU A 131 -8.93 -14.18 -11.25
CA LEU A 131 -8.41 -13.33 -10.18
C LEU A 131 -9.33 -12.13 -9.96
N LEU A 132 -9.81 -11.51 -11.05
CA LEU A 132 -10.81 -10.43 -10.98
C LEU A 132 -12.11 -10.90 -10.31
N ALA A 133 -12.63 -12.07 -10.66
CA ALA A 133 -13.78 -12.67 -9.97
C ALA A 133 -13.56 -12.77 -8.47
N LYS A 134 -12.46 -13.40 -8.04
CA LYS A 134 -12.15 -13.57 -6.60
C LYS A 134 -12.03 -12.25 -5.87
N LEU A 135 -11.44 -11.23 -6.50
CA LEU A 135 -11.31 -9.90 -5.90
C LEU A 135 -12.66 -9.19 -5.80
N ALA A 136 -13.51 -9.29 -6.83
CA ALA A 136 -14.86 -8.75 -6.79
C ALA A 136 -15.73 -9.47 -5.74
N GLU A 137 -15.59 -10.80 -5.60
CA GLU A 137 -16.23 -11.60 -4.56
C GLU A 137 -15.77 -11.20 -3.14
N ALA A 138 -14.48 -10.94 -2.96
CA ALA A 138 -13.91 -10.50 -1.68
C ALA A 138 -14.33 -9.05 -1.33
N ALA A 139 -14.54 -8.20 -2.34
CA ALA A 139 -14.93 -6.80 -2.16
C ALA A 139 -16.44 -6.61 -1.97
N THR A 140 -17.28 -7.59 -2.32
CA THR A 140 -18.74 -7.48 -2.13
C THR A 140 -19.13 -7.71 -0.67
N PRO A 141 -19.94 -6.82 -0.08
CA PRO A 141 -20.49 -7.02 1.26
C PRO A 141 -21.55 -8.14 1.32
N VAL A 142 -22.05 -8.57 0.16
CA VAL A 142 -23.00 -9.70 0.03
C VAL A 142 -22.22 -10.88 -0.51
N ARG A 143 -22.24 -12.02 0.19
CA ARG A 143 -21.57 -13.24 -0.30
C ARG A 143 -22.21 -13.69 -1.60
N ARG A 144 -21.57 -13.35 -2.72
CA ARG A 144 -21.90 -13.76 -4.07
C ARG A 144 -20.78 -14.62 -4.61
N LYS A 145 -21.15 -15.56 -5.48
CA LYS A 145 -20.18 -16.14 -6.40
C LYS A 145 -20.30 -15.37 -7.70
N ALA A 146 -19.19 -14.84 -8.18
CA ALA A 146 -19.07 -14.33 -9.52
C ALA A 146 -19.49 -15.45 -10.49
N LYS A 147 -20.30 -15.08 -11.48
CA LYS A 147 -20.59 -15.98 -12.59
C LYS A 147 -19.39 -15.98 -13.55
N GLU A 148 -19.66 -16.22 -14.83
CA GLU A 148 -18.74 -15.96 -15.91
C GLU A 148 -18.31 -14.49 -15.90
N VAL A 149 -17.00 -14.26 -15.96
CA VAL A 149 -16.39 -12.93 -15.96
C VAL A 149 -16.20 -12.52 -17.39
N ASP A 150 -17.02 -11.59 -17.85
CA ASP A 150 -16.90 -11.00 -19.19
C ASP A 150 -16.09 -9.70 -19.10
N VAL A 151 -14.93 -9.71 -19.74
CA VAL A 151 -13.98 -8.58 -19.83
C VAL A 151 -13.57 -8.30 -21.27
N SER A 152 -14.46 -8.59 -22.23
CA SER A 152 -14.22 -8.33 -23.65
C SER A 152 -14.02 -6.84 -23.96
N ASP A 153 -14.71 -5.96 -23.22
CA ASP A 153 -14.68 -4.51 -23.38
C ASP A 153 -15.05 -3.78 -22.08
N LEU A 154 -14.98 -2.45 -22.09
CA LEU A 154 -15.35 -1.59 -20.96
C LEU A 154 -16.83 -1.76 -20.54
N PRO A 155 -17.83 -1.75 -21.46
CA PRO A 155 -19.22 -2.04 -21.11
C PRO A 155 -19.43 -3.37 -20.37
N ALA A 156 -18.79 -4.45 -20.82
CA ALA A 156 -18.87 -5.77 -20.21
C ALA A 156 -18.28 -5.77 -18.79
N LEU A 157 -17.08 -5.21 -18.63
CA LEU A 157 -16.43 -5.07 -17.32
C LEU A 157 -17.27 -4.21 -16.36
N SER A 158 -17.82 -3.09 -16.85
CA SER A 158 -18.74 -2.22 -16.09
C SER A 158 -19.96 -3.01 -15.60
N ARG A 159 -20.64 -3.75 -16.50
CA ARG A 159 -21.80 -4.56 -16.13
C ARG A 159 -21.44 -5.60 -15.08
N PHE A 160 -20.34 -6.33 -15.28
CA PHE A 160 -19.86 -7.34 -14.34
C PHE A 160 -19.62 -6.76 -12.93
N LEU A 161 -18.89 -5.65 -12.83
CA LEU A 161 -18.57 -5.01 -11.54
C LEU A 161 -19.83 -4.44 -10.87
N VAL A 162 -20.72 -3.80 -11.64
CA VAL A 162 -21.98 -3.24 -11.12
C VAL A 162 -22.91 -4.35 -10.62
N GLU A 163 -23.02 -5.46 -11.33
CA GLU A 163 -23.81 -6.62 -10.90
C GLU A 163 -23.23 -7.27 -9.65
N THR A 164 -21.91 -7.40 -9.56
CA THR A 164 -21.24 -8.10 -8.47
C THR A 164 -21.19 -7.25 -7.20
N LEU A 165 -20.83 -5.96 -7.30
CA LEU A 165 -20.63 -5.04 -6.18
C LEU A 165 -21.87 -4.20 -5.84
N GLY A 166 -22.90 -4.25 -6.69
CA GLY A 166 -24.17 -3.55 -6.47
C GLY A 166 -24.99 -4.10 -5.31
N PRO A 167 -26.12 -3.47 -4.98
CA PRO A 167 -26.96 -3.88 -3.86
C PRO A 167 -27.51 -5.32 -3.99
N PRO A 168 -27.88 -5.97 -2.87
CA PRO A 168 -28.50 -7.28 -2.85
C PRO A 168 -29.81 -7.33 -3.66
N SER A 169 -30.05 -8.49 -4.27
CA SER A 169 -31.33 -8.84 -4.89
C SER A 169 -32.38 -9.18 -3.83
N PHE A 170 -33.66 -9.16 -4.22
CA PHE A 170 -34.75 -9.51 -3.31
C PHE A 170 -34.60 -10.91 -2.68
N LYS A 171 -34.06 -11.89 -3.41
CA LYS A 171 -33.81 -13.24 -2.88
C LYS A 171 -32.72 -13.24 -1.82
N GLU A 172 -31.63 -12.52 -2.06
CA GLU A 172 -30.53 -12.35 -1.11
C GLU A 172 -31.01 -11.61 0.15
N ASP A 173 -31.82 -10.57 -0.02
CA ASP A 173 -32.47 -9.84 1.07
C ASP A 173 -33.34 -10.72 1.95
N VAL A 174 -34.17 -11.58 1.33
CA VAL A 174 -35.03 -12.52 2.05
C VAL A 174 -34.19 -13.54 2.81
N LEU A 175 -33.14 -14.10 2.20
CA LEU A 175 -32.21 -15.01 2.87
C LEU A 175 -31.48 -14.35 4.04
N ALA A 176 -31.04 -13.10 3.89
CA ALA A 176 -30.38 -12.34 4.95
C ALA A 176 -31.34 -12.07 6.11
N ARG A 177 -32.61 -11.72 5.84
CA ARG A 177 -33.64 -11.54 6.87
C ARG A 177 -33.97 -12.84 7.60
N ILE A 178 -33.97 -13.97 6.90
CA ILE A 178 -34.26 -15.30 7.48
C ILE A 178 -33.06 -15.82 8.31
N LYS A 179 -31.82 -15.60 7.84
CA LYS A 179 -30.59 -16.04 8.53
C LYS A 179 -30.08 -15.05 9.59
N GLY A 180 -30.60 -13.83 9.61
CA GLY A 180 -30.06 -12.67 10.33
C GLY A 180 -30.39 -12.55 11.81
N ALA A 181 -30.75 -13.63 12.51
CA ALA A 181 -31.02 -13.54 13.95
C ALA A 181 -29.78 -13.75 14.83
N ASN A 182 -28.93 -14.76 14.62
CA ASN A 182 -27.99 -15.19 15.69
C ASN A 182 -26.50 -15.34 15.32
N LYS A 183 -26.08 -15.33 14.04
CA LYS A 183 -24.66 -15.60 13.67
C LYS A 183 -23.85 -14.38 13.24
N TYR A 184 -24.52 -13.27 12.93
CA TYR A 184 -23.88 -12.03 12.48
C TYR A 184 -23.88 -10.91 13.55
N GLU A 185 -24.50 -11.17 14.72
CA GLU A 185 -24.46 -10.29 15.90
C GLU A 185 -23.02 -10.01 16.35
N VAL A 186 -22.16 -11.05 16.31
CA VAL A 186 -20.74 -10.94 16.69
C VAL A 186 -19.94 -10.08 15.71
N ALA A 187 -20.27 -10.12 14.42
CA ALA A 187 -19.59 -9.32 13.41
C ALA A 187 -20.01 -7.84 13.48
N ALA A 188 -21.29 -7.55 13.68
CA ALA A 188 -21.79 -6.18 13.79
C ALA A 188 -21.32 -5.47 15.08
N ASP A 189 -21.26 -6.19 16.21
CA ASP A 189 -20.74 -5.64 17.47
C ASP A 189 -19.22 -5.47 17.46
N ALA A 190 -18.47 -6.37 16.81
CA ALA A 190 -17.03 -6.18 16.57
C ALA A 190 -16.74 -4.99 15.63
N ILE A 191 -17.58 -4.76 14.62
CA ILE A 191 -17.48 -3.63 13.70
C ILE A 191 -17.85 -2.31 14.40
N SER A 192 -18.83 -2.29 15.30
CA SER A 192 -19.23 -1.07 16.03
C SER A 192 -18.23 -0.66 17.10
N THR A 193 -17.57 -1.61 17.77
CA THR A 193 -16.47 -1.33 18.71
C THR A 193 -15.17 -0.97 17.99
N ALA A 194 -14.90 -1.52 16.81
CA ALA A 194 -13.78 -1.08 15.95
C ALA A 194 -14.03 0.30 15.31
N ALA A 195 -15.28 0.66 15.02
CA ALA A 195 -15.67 1.94 14.40
C ALA A 195 -15.44 3.17 15.30
N ALA A 196 -15.19 3.00 16.60
CA ALA A 196 -14.87 4.11 17.50
C ALA A 196 -13.46 4.72 17.23
N VAL A 197 -12.63 4.09 16.39
CA VAL A 197 -11.23 4.51 16.13
C VAL A 197 -10.96 4.76 14.62
N ILE A 198 -11.95 4.62 13.75
CA ILE A 198 -11.76 4.60 12.28
C ILE A 198 -12.27 5.90 11.64
N SER A 199 -11.45 6.51 10.77
CA SER A 199 -11.86 7.68 9.98
C SER A 199 -13.02 7.33 9.01
N PRO A 200 -14.08 8.16 8.89
CA PRO A 200 -15.28 7.84 8.08
C PRO A 200 -15.05 7.54 6.60
N THR A 201 -13.88 7.90 6.07
CA THR A 201 -13.47 7.74 4.67
C THR A 201 -13.04 6.31 4.33
N SER A 202 -12.41 5.59 5.26
CA SER A 202 -11.95 4.21 5.03
C SER A 202 -13.10 3.19 4.95
N LEU A 203 -14.26 3.51 5.55
CA LEU A 203 -15.47 2.68 5.51
C LEU A 203 -16.21 2.74 4.16
N ILE A 204 -16.01 3.82 3.38
CA ILE A 204 -16.64 4.00 2.05
C ILE A 204 -15.97 3.10 1.01
N GLY A 205 -14.66 2.85 1.15
CA GLY A 205 -13.83 2.16 0.16
C GLY A 205 -14.21 0.72 -0.18
N THR A 206 -14.83 -0.02 0.74
CA THR A 206 -14.99 -1.49 0.60
C THR A 206 -16.40 -2.01 0.81
N GLY A 207 -17.42 -1.17 0.69
CA GLY A 207 -18.77 -1.66 0.98
C GLY A 207 -18.99 -1.98 2.47
N LEU A 208 -18.04 -1.76 3.38
CA LEU A 208 -18.18 -2.07 4.82
C LEU A 208 -19.12 -1.08 5.54
N LYS A 209 -19.06 0.22 5.21
CA LYS A 209 -20.11 1.18 5.61
C LYS A 209 -21.46 0.74 5.11
N TYR A 210 -21.46 0.21 3.88
CA TYR A 210 -22.68 -0.27 3.25
C TYR A 210 -23.20 -1.51 3.98
N ALA A 211 -22.36 -2.51 4.27
CA ALA A 211 -22.73 -3.69 5.04
C ALA A 211 -23.29 -3.32 6.42
N ALA A 212 -22.56 -2.51 7.20
CA ALA A 212 -22.98 -2.11 8.53
C ALA A 212 -24.33 -1.36 8.52
N LYS A 213 -24.50 -0.40 7.61
CA LYS A 213 -25.75 0.36 7.46
C LYS A 213 -26.89 -0.50 6.89
N PHE A 214 -26.59 -1.40 5.96
CA PHE A 214 -27.53 -2.38 5.43
C PHE A 214 -28.10 -3.24 6.55
N PHE A 215 -27.24 -3.88 7.36
CA PHE A 215 -27.68 -4.73 8.46
C PHE A 215 -28.42 -3.94 9.54
N SER A 216 -27.99 -2.72 9.87
CA SER A 216 -28.70 -1.87 10.84
C SER A 216 -30.11 -1.51 10.35
N LEU A 217 -30.27 -1.16 9.06
CA LEU A 217 -31.56 -0.80 8.47
C LEU A 217 -32.50 -2.01 8.33
N VAL A 218 -31.96 -3.18 7.96
CA VAL A 218 -32.71 -4.44 7.93
C VAL A 218 -33.23 -4.79 9.33
N ARG A 219 -32.41 -4.64 10.37
CA ARG A 219 -32.80 -4.85 11.77
C ARG A 219 -33.90 -3.90 12.23
N GLN A 220 -33.77 -2.61 11.91
CA GLN A 220 -34.70 -1.58 12.36
C GLN A 220 -36.02 -1.55 11.56
N ARG A 221 -36.19 -2.42 10.55
CA ARG A 221 -37.40 -2.51 9.69
C ARG A 221 -37.82 -1.17 9.05
N ARG A 222 -36.87 -0.24 8.84
CA ARG A 222 -37.13 1.09 8.27
C ARG A 222 -37.19 1.01 6.74
N LYS A 223 -38.39 0.73 6.20
CA LYS A 223 -38.58 0.44 4.76
C LYS A 223 -38.13 1.57 3.83
N GLU A 224 -38.42 2.82 4.17
CA GLU A 224 -38.11 3.98 3.31
C GLU A 224 -36.62 4.31 3.31
N GLU A 225 -36.00 4.41 4.50
CA GLU A 225 -34.56 4.62 4.65
C GLU A 225 -33.74 3.50 3.98
N TYR A 226 -34.25 2.26 4.05
CA TYR A 226 -33.64 1.12 3.39
C TYR A 226 -33.69 1.22 1.86
N ARG A 227 -34.85 1.59 1.27
CA ARG A 227 -34.96 1.79 -0.19
C ARG A 227 -34.03 2.89 -0.68
N ALA A 228 -34.06 4.05 -0.03
CA ALA A 228 -33.17 5.17 -0.36
C ALA A 228 -31.69 4.77 -0.27
N TYR A 229 -31.36 3.94 0.72
CA TYR A 229 -30.01 3.43 0.91
C TYR A 229 -29.56 2.47 -0.21
N LEU A 230 -30.43 1.54 -0.66
CA LEU A 230 -30.10 0.65 -1.80
C LEU A 230 -29.95 1.42 -3.12
N GLU A 231 -30.79 2.43 -3.34
CA GLU A 231 -30.69 3.31 -4.52
C GLU A 231 -29.37 4.10 -4.51
N GLN A 232 -28.98 4.65 -3.36
CA GLN A 232 -27.71 5.36 -3.21
C GLN A 232 -26.51 4.42 -3.44
N TRP A 233 -26.55 3.19 -2.92
CA TRP A 233 -25.52 2.19 -3.18
C TRP A 233 -25.40 1.91 -4.67
N ARG A 234 -26.49 1.59 -5.35
CA ARG A 234 -26.48 1.35 -6.80
C ARG A 234 -25.85 2.51 -7.56
N ARG A 235 -26.30 3.75 -7.32
CA ARG A 235 -25.75 4.95 -7.98
C ARG A 235 -24.24 5.11 -7.75
N ASN A 236 -23.77 4.85 -6.53
CA ASN A 236 -22.36 4.99 -6.20
C ASN A 236 -21.49 3.92 -6.87
N VAL A 237 -21.99 2.69 -7.01
CA VAL A 237 -21.29 1.62 -7.74
C VAL A 237 -21.29 1.89 -9.24
N GLU A 238 -22.43 2.28 -9.82
CA GLU A 238 -22.54 2.66 -11.24
C GLU A 238 -21.62 3.84 -11.58
N ALA A 239 -21.53 4.85 -10.71
CA ALA A 239 -20.62 5.99 -10.90
C ALA A 239 -19.14 5.60 -10.75
N ALA A 240 -18.81 4.75 -9.77
CA ALA A 240 -17.43 4.32 -9.54
C ALA A 240 -16.89 3.43 -10.67
N PHE A 241 -17.74 2.60 -11.26
CA PHE A 241 -17.35 1.65 -12.31
C PHE A 241 -17.95 2.00 -13.67
N SER A 242 -18.19 3.28 -13.94
CA SER A 242 -18.60 3.73 -15.27
C SER A 242 -17.50 3.46 -16.29
N GLU A 243 -17.88 3.32 -17.57
CA GLU A 243 -16.92 3.10 -18.67
C GLU A 243 -15.83 4.18 -18.71
N GLU A 244 -16.19 5.44 -18.44
CA GLU A 244 -15.24 6.56 -18.39
C GLU A 244 -14.18 6.39 -17.30
N VAL A 245 -14.59 5.93 -16.10
CA VAL A 245 -13.66 5.69 -14.99
C VAL A 245 -12.82 4.44 -15.26
N LEU A 246 -13.44 3.38 -15.77
CA LEU A 246 -12.75 2.13 -16.12
C LEU A 246 -11.72 2.32 -17.23
N ALA A 247 -11.97 3.19 -18.21
CA ALA A 247 -11.01 3.53 -19.27
C ALA A 247 -9.70 4.15 -18.74
N ARG A 248 -9.70 4.65 -17.51
CA ARG A 248 -8.49 5.18 -16.84
C ARG A 248 -7.68 4.10 -16.13
N LEU A 249 -8.31 2.97 -15.82
CA LEU A 249 -7.72 1.84 -15.09
C LEU A 249 -7.37 0.68 -16.03
N VAL A 250 -8.08 0.53 -17.14
CA VAL A 250 -7.97 -0.55 -18.10
C VAL A 250 -7.94 0.02 -19.52
N GLY A 251 -7.04 -0.46 -20.37
CA GLY A 251 -6.94 0.00 -21.75
C GLY A 251 -5.85 -0.68 -22.56
N GLU A 252 -5.82 -0.39 -23.87
CA GLU A 252 -4.92 -1.03 -24.84
C GLU A 252 -3.44 -0.66 -24.62
N ASP A 253 -3.15 0.60 -24.28
CA ASP A 253 -1.77 1.06 -23.99
C ASP A 253 -1.12 0.30 -22.80
N GLY A 254 -1.95 -0.28 -21.93
CA GLY A 254 -1.51 -1.15 -20.85
C GLY A 254 -0.39 -0.57 -19.99
N LEU A 255 0.69 -1.33 -19.86
CA LEU A 255 1.90 -0.97 -19.11
C LEU A 255 2.96 -0.23 -19.93
N GLY A 256 2.64 0.26 -21.14
CA GLY A 256 3.59 0.93 -22.04
C GLY A 256 4.50 1.96 -21.36
N PRO A 257 3.95 2.97 -20.65
CA PRO A 257 4.76 3.97 -19.94
C PRO A 257 5.72 3.39 -18.90
N VAL A 258 5.33 2.27 -18.28
CA VAL A 258 6.16 1.56 -17.28
C VAL A 258 7.32 0.87 -17.95
N LYS A 259 7.06 0.19 -19.07
CA LYS A 259 8.09 -0.50 -19.87
C LYS A 259 9.12 0.51 -20.38
N GLU A 260 8.68 1.62 -20.94
CA GLU A 260 9.55 2.70 -21.41
C GLU A 260 10.44 3.28 -20.29
N ALA A 261 9.87 3.54 -19.11
CA ALA A 261 10.64 4.04 -17.97
C ALA A 261 11.69 3.02 -17.50
N LEU A 262 11.33 1.74 -17.43
CA LEU A 262 12.26 0.67 -17.05
C LEU A 262 13.36 0.45 -18.10
N GLU A 263 13.09 0.63 -19.39
CA GLU A 263 14.10 0.55 -20.46
C GLU A 263 15.07 1.73 -20.41
N ALA A 264 14.56 2.94 -20.14
CA ALA A 264 15.38 4.14 -20.14
C ALA A 264 16.24 4.30 -18.88
N ARG A 265 15.75 3.82 -17.72
CA ARG A 265 16.32 4.15 -16.40
C ARG A 265 16.50 2.97 -15.46
N GLU A 266 16.10 1.76 -15.86
CA GLU A 266 16.03 0.56 -15.00
C GLU A 266 15.16 0.74 -13.74
N LEU A 267 14.43 1.85 -13.64
CA LEU A 267 13.58 2.23 -12.53
C LEU A 267 12.30 2.90 -13.04
N ALA A 268 11.15 2.33 -12.68
CA ALA A 268 9.84 2.96 -12.86
C ALA A 268 9.22 3.34 -11.51
N VAL A 269 8.64 4.54 -11.44
CA VAL A 269 7.95 5.03 -10.25
C VAL A 269 6.47 5.22 -10.58
N LEU A 270 5.64 4.30 -10.11
CA LEU A 270 4.19 4.37 -10.21
C LEU A 270 3.61 5.01 -8.95
N VAL A 271 2.64 5.88 -9.12
CA VAL A 271 1.85 6.47 -8.05
C VAL A 271 0.40 6.01 -8.22
N GLN A 272 -0.25 5.63 -7.12
CA GLN A 272 -1.66 5.21 -7.14
C GLN A 272 -2.46 5.86 -6.00
N ASP A 273 -3.75 6.05 -6.21
CA ASP A 273 -4.68 6.62 -5.24
C ASP A 273 -5.94 5.76 -5.00
N ALA A 274 -5.82 4.46 -5.22
CA ALA A 274 -6.92 3.50 -5.16
C ALA A 274 -7.17 2.92 -3.76
N ILE A 275 -6.19 2.92 -2.85
CA ILE A 275 -6.35 2.38 -1.48
C ILE A 275 -7.54 3.04 -0.76
N GLY A 276 -8.42 2.25 -0.14
CA GLY A 276 -9.58 2.78 0.56
C GLY A 276 -10.64 3.42 -0.35
N THR A 277 -10.61 3.12 -1.66
CA THR A 277 -11.64 3.47 -2.64
C THR A 277 -12.24 2.20 -3.26
N PRO A 278 -13.39 2.27 -3.94
CA PRO A 278 -13.93 1.12 -4.68
C PRO A 278 -12.95 0.50 -5.69
N HIS A 279 -11.97 1.28 -6.16
CA HIS A 279 -10.98 0.87 -7.14
C HIS A 279 -9.80 0.09 -6.53
N GLU A 280 -9.76 -0.09 -5.21
CA GLU A 280 -8.72 -0.87 -4.52
C GLU A 280 -8.60 -2.30 -5.04
N LEU A 281 -9.70 -2.89 -5.54
CA LEU A 281 -9.70 -4.23 -6.16
C LEU A 281 -8.77 -4.33 -7.38
N PHE A 282 -8.44 -3.22 -8.03
CA PHE A 282 -7.53 -3.21 -9.17
C PHE A 282 -6.06 -3.18 -8.76
N LEU A 283 -5.70 -2.85 -7.51
CA LEU A 283 -4.31 -2.84 -7.07
C LEU A 283 -3.67 -4.24 -7.06
N PRO A 284 -4.33 -5.29 -6.53
CA PRO A 284 -3.79 -6.64 -6.61
C PRO A 284 -3.67 -7.14 -8.05
N LEU A 285 -4.60 -6.74 -8.93
CA LEU A 285 -4.52 -7.05 -10.37
C LEU A 285 -3.31 -6.38 -11.01
N LEU A 286 -3.10 -5.09 -10.74
CA LEU A 286 -1.94 -4.36 -11.22
C LEU A 286 -0.64 -5.01 -10.73
N ILE A 287 -0.56 -5.32 -9.44
CA ILE A 287 0.64 -5.94 -8.85
C ILE A 287 0.95 -7.29 -9.51
N ALA A 288 -0.06 -8.13 -9.73
CA ALA A 288 0.09 -9.40 -10.45
C ALA A 288 0.52 -9.17 -11.90
N CYS A 289 -0.11 -8.23 -12.62
CA CYS A 289 0.24 -7.90 -14.00
C CYS A 289 1.67 -7.38 -14.14
N LEU A 290 2.12 -6.51 -13.23
CA LEU A 290 3.49 -6.03 -13.17
C LEU A 290 4.48 -7.18 -12.92
N ALA A 291 4.13 -8.14 -12.06
CA ALA A 291 4.96 -9.33 -11.84
C ALA A 291 4.99 -10.24 -13.08
N ASP A 292 3.84 -10.52 -13.70
CA ASP A 292 3.75 -11.40 -14.88
C ASP A 292 4.47 -10.83 -16.10
N GLU A 293 4.30 -9.54 -16.39
CA GLU A 293 4.80 -8.93 -17.62
C GLU A 293 6.21 -8.35 -17.52
N LEU A 294 6.65 -7.99 -16.31
CA LEU A 294 7.91 -7.25 -16.12
C LEU A 294 8.95 -8.00 -15.29
N ALA A 295 8.57 -9.08 -14.59
CA ALA A 295 9.57 -9.89 -13.89
C ALA A 295 10.45 -10.63 -14.91
N GLY A 296 11.73 -10.27 -14.93
CA GLY A 296 12.79 -11.00 -15.62
C GLY A 296 13.84 -11.49 -14.64
N GLU A 297 15.04 -11.77 -15.13
CA GLU A 297 16.19 -12.10 -14.28
C GLU A 297 16.59 -10.88 -13.44
N GLY A 298 16.22 -10.87 -12.16
CA GLY A 298 16.63 -9.85 -11.20
C GLY A 298 15.77 -8.58 -11.22
N TYR A 299 14.65 -8.61 -10.51
CA TYR A 299 13.72 -7.48 -10.41
C TYR A 299 13.33 -7.18 -8.97
N LEU A 300 13.25 -5.89 -8.60
CA LEU A 300 12.68 -5.44 -7.33
C LEU A 300 11.29 -4.83 -7.56
N LEU A 301 10.28 -5.37 -6.89
CA LEU A 301 8.96 -4.75 -6.77
C LEU A 301 8.79 -4.19 -5.35
N ALA A 302 8.78 -2.87 -5.22
CA ALA A 302 8.59 -2.17 -3.97
C ALA A 302 7.16 -1.61 -3.86
N LEU A 303 6.40 -2.08 -2.89
CA LEU A 303 4.98 -1.78 -2.70
C LEU A 303 4.76 -0.92 -1.46
N ASP A 304 4.07 0.20 -1.65
CA ASP A 304 3.69 1.11 -0.58
C ASP A 304 2.29 0.82 -0.01
N GLY A 305 2.18 0.67 1.31
CA GLY A 305 0.91 0.46 2.00
C GLY A 305 0.32 -0.93 1.81
N ALA A 306 1.14 -1.97 1.68
CA ALA A 306 0.70 -3.34 1.44
C ALA A 306 -0.25 -3.88 2.53
N SER A 307 -0.15 -3.37 3.77
CA SER A 307 -1.07 -3.72 4.87
C SER A 307 -2.53 -3.38 4.57
N HIS A 308 -2.80 -2.34 3.76
CA HIS A 308 -4.18 -1.98 3.41
C HIS A 308 -4.86 -3.06 2.58
N LEU A 309 -4.09 -3.78 1.76
CA LEU A 309 -4.59 -4.85 0.91
C LEU A 309 -5.03 -6.08 1.71
N ALA A 310 -4.59 -6.24 2.97
CA ALA A 310 -5.05 -7.32 3.85
C ALA A 310 -6.54 -7.22 4.22
N ARG A 311 -7.20 -6.13 3.84
CA ARG A 311 -8.66 -5.99 3.90
C ARG A 311 -9.37 -6.94 2.93
N LEU A 312 -8.72 -7.29 1.83
CA LEU A 312 -9.18 -8.32 0.91
C LEU A 312 -8.42 -9.62 1.23
N ASP A 313 -9.10 -10.75 1.13
CA ASP A 313 -8.46 -12.04 1.43
C ASP A 313 -7.44 -12.43 0.36
N VAL A 314 -7.70 -12.09 -0.90
CA VAL A 314 -6.89 -12.51 -2.05
C VAL A 314 -5.44 -11.99 -1.99
N PRO A 315 -5.16 -10.71 -1.69
CA PRO A 315 -3.79 -10.20 -1.58
C PRO A 315 -2.92 -10.87 -0.51
N VAL A 316 -3.54 -11.40 0.55
CA VAL A 316 -2.83 -12.07 1.65
C VAL A 316 -2.09 -13.31 1.16
N GLU A 317 -2.67 -14.00 0.17
CA GLU A 317 -2.06 -15.17 -0.48
C GLU A 317 -1.27 -14.78 -1.72
N LEU A 318 -1.77 -13.80 -2.49
CA LEU A 318 -1.15 -13.36 -3.74
C LEU A 318 0.26 -12.80 -3.50
N LEU A 319 0.41 -11.80 -2.62
CA LEU A 319 1.67 -11.06 -2.47
C LEU A 319 2.83 -11.96 -2.05
N PRO A 320 2.71 -12.80 -1.00
CA PRO A 320 3.81 -13.68 -0.62
C PRO A 320 4.17 -14.68 -1.71
N SER A 321 3.22 -15.05 -2.59
CA SER A 321 3.44 -16.02 -3.67
C SER A 321 4.20 -15.49 -4.88
N LEU A 322 4.34 -14.17 -5.04
CA LEU A 322 4.92 -13.58 -6.24
C LEU A 322 6.38 -14.01 -6.47
N PRO A 323 7.30 -13.93 -5.48
CA PRO A 323 8.68 -14.36 -5.68
C PRO A 323 8.82 -15.85 -6.05
N GLU A 324 7.87 -16.67 -5.63
CA GLU A 324 7.87 -18.11 -5.92
C GLU A 324 7.35 -18.41 -7.33
N LYS A 325 6.39 -17.63 -7.82
CA LYS A 325 5.87 -17.70 -9.20
C LYS A 325 6.81 -17.08 -10.23
N HIS A 326 7.58 -16.08 -9.82
CA HIS A 326 8.51 -15.34 -10.68
C HIS A 326 9.93 -15.41 -10.13
N PRO A 327 10.69 -16.48 -10.43
CA PRO A 327 12.06 -16.62 -9.95
C PRO A 327 12.91 -15.39 -10.31
N GLY A 328 13.60 -14.82 -9.33
CA GLY A 328 14.41 -13.60 -9.50
C GLY A 328 13.68 -12.30 -9.11
N LEU A 329 12.37 -12.35 -8.90
CA LEU A 329 11.60 -11.27 -8.29
C LEU A 329 11.90 -11.16 -6.80
N ARG A 330 12.16 -9.94 -6.35
CA ARG A 330 12.27 -9.56 -4.94
C ARG A 330 11.13 -8.63 -4.61
N LEU A 331 10.43 -8.94 -3.53
CA LEU A 331 9.28 -8.16 -3.09
C LEU A 331 9.63 -7.38 -1.82
N ALA A 332 9.59 -6.05 -1.88
CA ALA A 332 9.70 -5.19 -0.71
C ALA A 332 8.34 -4.54 -0.42
N CYS A 333 7.80 -4.72 0.78
CA CYS A 333 6.48 -4.23 1.15
C CYS A 333 6.56 -3.29 2.35
N PHE A 334 6.11 -2.04 2.18
CA PHE A 334 5.89 -1.12 3.29
C PHE A 334 4.55 -1.44 3.98
N LEU A 335 4.62 -1.66 5.29
CA LEU A 335 3.55 -2.23 6.12
C LEU A 335 3.28 -1.30 7.31
N PRO A 336 2.42 -0.28 7.15
CA PRO A 336 1.84 0.44 8.29
C PRO A 336 0.95 -0.53 9.09
N THR A 337 0.99 -0.48 10.42
CA THR A 337 0.28 -1.47 11.26
C THR A 337 -0.85 -0.91 12.12
N SER A 338 -0.83 0.38 12.44
CA SER A 338 -1.81 1.02 13.34
C SER A 338 -3.06 1.45 12.57
N GLY A 339 -4.21 1.42 13.25
CA GLY A 339 -5.50 1.80 12.68
C GLY A 339 -6.07 0.77 11.71
N LEU A 340 -5.45 -0.41 11.62
CA LEU A 340 -5.87 -1.51 10.76
C LEU A 340 -6.33 -2.70 11.60
N SER A 341 -7.64 -3.01 11.55
CA SER A 341 -8.25 -4.12 12.28
C SER A 341 -8.71 -5.24 11.34
N TYR A 342 -7.92 -5.51 10.29
CA TYR A 342 -8.24 -6.58 9.33
C TYR A 342 -7.85 -7.95 9.88
N GLU A 343 -8.77 -8.90 9.79
CA GLU A 343 -8.62 -10.25 10.35
C GLU A 343 -7.36 -10.97 9.85
N ARG A 344 -7.04 -10.82 8.56
CA ARG A 344 -5.90 -11.49 7.92
C ARG A 344 -4.60 -10.67 7.88
N LEU A 345 -4.57 -9.47 8.48
CA LEU A 345 -3.34 -8.67 8.55
C LEU A 345 -2.18 -9.40 9.24
N PRO A 346 -2.38 -10.12 10.37
CA PRO A 346 -1.31 -10.90 11.00
C PRO A 346 -0.69 -11.95 10.05
N GLU A 347 -1.50 -12.60 9.22
CA GLU A 347 -1.02 -13.58 8.24
C GLU A 347 -0.14 -12.93 7.17
N LEU A 348 -0.57 -11.79 6.63
CA LEU A 348 0.20 -11.04 5.64
C LEU A 348 1.53 -10.56 6.23
N VAL A 349 1.52 -9.98 7.43
CA VAL A 349 2.73 -9.51 8.11
C VAL A 349 3.69 -10.67 8.36
N ARG A 350 3.19 -11.82 8.86
CA ARG A 350 4.01 -13.02 9.06
C ARG A 350 4.68 -13.45 7.77
N ALA A 351 3.92 -13.56 6.69
CA ALA A 351 4.42 -14.05 5.41
C ALA A 351 5.45 -13.10 4.77
N LEU A 352 5.23 -11.78 4.83
CA LEU A 352 6.13 -10.80 4.22
C LEU A 352 7.39 -10.48 5.04
N THR A 353 7.41 -10.86 6.32
CA THR A 353 8.56 -10.63 7.21
C THR A 353 9.34 -11.90 7.51
N ALA A 354 8.87 -13.08 7.08
CA ALA A 354 9.43 -14.37 7.44
C ALA A 354 10.96 -14.44 7.24
N GLU A 355 11.46 -14.01 6.08
CA GLU A 355 12.89 -14.07 5.76
C GLU A 355 13.67 -12.84 6.22
N ARG A 356 13.16 -11.65 5.92
CA ARG A 356 13.86 -10.38 6.17
C ARG A 356 12.86 -9.28 6.52
N ALA A 357 13.20 -8.49 7.54
CA ALA A 357 12.38 -7.36 7.92
C ALA A 357 13.20 -6.16 8.41
N ALA A 358 12.75 -4.97 8.01
CA ALA A 358 13.20 -3.69 8.53
C ALA A 358 12.07 -3.05 9.36
N ILE A 359 12.24 -2.92 10.65
CA ILE A 359 11.18 -2.57 11.60
C ILE A 359 11.51 -1.22 12.21
N PHE A 360 10.77 -0.20 11.80
CA PHE A 360 10.79 1.08 12.49
C PHE A 360 10.02 0.96 13.80
N ASP A 361 8.79 0.47 13.68
CA ASP A 361 7.82 0.38 14.76
C ASP A 361 6.66 -0.51 14.32
N LEU A 362 5.79 -0.88 15.25
CA LEU A 362 4.62 -1.70 14.95
C LEU A 362 3.54 -1.58 16.02
N ASP A 363 2.32 -1.96 15.66
CA ASP A 363 1.21 -2.08 16.58
C ASP A 363 1.49 -3.22 17.58
N PRO A 364 1.30 -3.00 18.90
CA PRO A 364 1.50 -4.04 19.91
C PRO A 364 0.71 -5.32 19.65
N ALA A 365 -0.46 -5.23 19.00
CA ALA A 365 -1.26 -6.40 18.65
C ALA A 365 -0.56 -7.35 17.65
N LEU A 366 0.42 -6.84 16.89
CA LEU A 366 1.20 -7.60 15.90
C LEU A 366 2.60 -7.96 16.42
N GLU A 367 2.97 -7.59 17.65
CA GLU A 367 4.31 -7.86 18.21
C GLU A 367 4.62 -9.36 18.20
N SER A 368 3.65 -10.19 18.61
CA SER A 368 3.78 -11.63 18.69
C SER A 368 3.98 -12.32 17.35
N VAL A 369 3.48 -11.72 16.27
CA VAL A 369 3.62 -12.25 14.91
C VAL A 369 5.09 -12.34 14.49
N LEU A 370 5.92 -11.38 14.91
CA LEU A 370 7.32 -11.29 14.49
C LEU A 370 8.24 -12.34 15.14
N TYR A 371 7.85 -12.86 16.30
CA TYR A 371 8.66 -13.83 17.05
C TYR A 371 7.96 -15.17 17.27
N GLU A 372 6.82 -15.39 16.63
CA GLU A 372 6.15 -16.68 16.63
C GLU A 372 7.09 -17.77 16.08
N GLY A 373 7.23 -18.87 16.82
CA GLY A 373 8.17 -19.94 16.46
C GLY A 373 9.66 -19.59 16.65
N ARG A 374 10.00 -18.41 17.17
CA ARG A 374 11.39 -17.98 17.43
C ARG A 374 11.77 -18.11 18.91
N SER A 375 13.08 -18.07 19.19
CA SER A 375 13.61 -18.24 20.55
C SER A 375 13.27 -17.05 21.47
N ALA A 376 13.26 -17.29 22.79
CA ALA A 376 13.11 -16.22 23.77
C ALA A 376 14.23 -15.15 23.66
N ALA A 377 15.44 -15.56 23.25
CA ALA A 377 16.55 -14.65 22.99
C ALA A 377 16.26 -13.72 21.80
N PHE A 378 15.67 -14.24 20.72
CA PHE A 378 15.24 -13.43 19.58
C PHE A 378 14.23 -12.36 20.02
N ARG A 379 13.19 -12.76 20.77
CA ARG A 379 12.18 -11.84 21.30
C ARG A 379 12.82 -10.74 22.16
N ALA A 380 13.68 -11.12 23.10
CA ALA A 380 14.36 -10.16 23.98
C ALA A 380 15.24 -9.17 23.19
N ALA A 381 15.98 -9.66 22.20
CA ALA A 381 16.80 -8.82 21.33
C ALA A 381 15.97 -7.85 20.49
N LEU A 382 14.86 -8.32 19.91
CA LEU A 382 13.94 -7.51 19.12
C LEU A 382 13.41 -6.33 19.95
N LEU A 383 12.84 -6.61 21.13
CA LEU A 383 12.24 -5.57 21.97
C LEU A 383 13.27 -4.54 22.44
N ARG A 384 14.47 -5.00 22.82
CA ARG A 384 15.57 -4.10 23.17
C ARG A 384 15.99 -3.22 21.98
N CYS A 385 16.10 -3.79 20.78
CA CYS A 385 16.47 -3.02 19.60
C CYS A 385 15.38 -2.02 19.19
N LEU A 386 14.09 -2.37 19.32
CA LEU A 386 12.98 -1.46 19.07
C LEU A 386 12.99 -0.27 20.04
N GLU A 387 13.23 -0.51 21.33
CA GLU A 387 13.36 0.55 22.32
C GLU A 387 14.51 1.52 21.97
N LEU A 388 15.67 0.97 21.59
CA LEU A 388 16.83 1.78 21.18
C LEU A 388 16.55 2.54 19.88
N ALA A 389 15.96 1.91 18.88
CA ALA A 389 15.58 2.56 17.61
C ALA A 389 14.60 3.72 17.84
N ALA A 390 13.62 3.55 18.73
CA ALA A 390 12.70 4.62 19.11
C ALA A 390 13.44 5.81 19.75
N LYS A 391 14.37 5.58 20.68
CA LYS A 391 15.21 6.65 21.28
C LYS A 391 16.02 7.40 20.24
N GLU A 392 16.60 6.69 19.27
CA GLU A 392 17.36 7.28 18.18
C GLU A 392 16.47 8.13 17.25
N ARG A 393 15.27 7.65 16.92
CA ARG A 393 14.27 8.39 16.12
C ARG A 393 13.77 9.65 16.83
N LEU A 394 13.52 9.58 18.14
CA LEU A 394 13.20 10.76 18.96
C LEU A 394 14.32 11.80 18.98
N ALA A 395 15.57 11.36 18.85
CA ALA A 395 16.73 12.24 18.68
C ALA A 395 16.90 12.77 17.24
N GLY A 396 15.94 12.51 16.34
CA GLY A 396 15.93 12.94 14.95
C GLY A 396 16.89 12.16 14.05
N ARG A 397 17.24 10.92 14.41
CA ARG A 397 18.10 10.04 13.60
C ARG A 397 17.27 8.94 12.94
N MET A 398 17.68 8.54 11.75
CA MET A 398 17.09 7.41 11.07
C MET A 398 17.62 6.12 11.71
N ALA A 399 16.71 5.38 12.35
CA ALA A 399 17.03 4.13 13.02
C ALA A 399 15.87 3.15 12.90
N PHE A 400 16.22 1.87 12.73
CA PHE A 400 15.29 0.76 12.61
C PHE A 400 15.98 -0.53 13.06
N VAL A 401 15.18 -1.54 13.37
CA VAL A 401 15.68 -2.89 13.61
C VAL A 401 15.72 -3.64 12.29
N LEU A 402 16.80 -4.36 12.02
CA LEU A 402 16.93 -5.21 10.85
C LEU A 402 17.15 -6.65 11.31
N TYR A 403 16.51 -7.61 10.66
CA TYR A 403 16.94 -9.00 10.73
C TYR A 403 16.85 -9.66 9.36
N ASP A 404 17.69 -10.66 9.18
CA ASP A 404 17.75 -11.48 7.97
C ASP A 404 18.06 -12.92 8.36
N THR A 405 17.09 -13.80 8.17
CA THR A 405 17.23 -15.22 8.52
C THR A 405 18.39 -15.92 7.81
N ALA A 406 18.82 -15.45 6.63
CA ALA A 406 19.91 -16.06 5.87
C ALA A 406 21.30 -15.59 6.33
N THR A 407 21.45 -14.31 6.69
CA THR A 407 22.78 -13.70 6.95
C THR A 407 22.99 -13.26 8.40
N ALA A 408 21.95 -12.80 9.08
CA ALA A 408 21.99 -12.27 10.44
C ALA A 408 20.65 -12.57 11.14
N PRO A 409 20.45 -13.79 11.67
CA PRO A 409 19.16 -14.25 12.14
C PRO A 409 18.72 -13.58 13.45
N MET A 410 19.61 -12.84 14.11
CA MET A 410 19.31 -12.05 15.29
C MET A 410 18.97 -10.60 14.92
N PRO A 411 18.00 -9.96 15.57
CA PRO A 411 17.67 -8.57 15.32
C PRO A 411 18.84 -7.64 15.68
N GLU A 412 19.14 -6.71 14.79
CA GLU A 412 20.21 -5.72 14.96
C GLU A 412 19.66 -4.31 14.85
N LEU A 413 20.20 -3.40 15.66
CA LEU A 413 19.90 -1.98 15.57
C LEU A 413 20.72 -1.34 14.45
N VAL A 414 20.04 -0.80 13.44
CA VAL A 414 20.65 0.05 12.41
C VAL A 414 20.42 1.51 12.77
N VAL A 415 21.51 2.29 12.85
CA VAL A 415 21.46 3.75 13.01
C VAL A 415 22.19 4.41 11.86
N VAL A 416 21.43 5.09 10.99
CA VAL A 416 21.99 5.79 9.83
C VAL A 416 22.55 7.13 10.28
N LYS A 417 23.88 7.22 10.31
CA LYS A 417 24.58 8.45 10.69
C LYS A 417 24.52 9.46 9.55
N ALA A 418 24.22 10.72 9.88
CA ALA A 418 24.41 11.84 8.96
C ALA A 418 25.88 11.91 8.50
N GLY A 419 26.09 11.97 7.18
CA GLY A 419 27.43 11.91 6.56
C GLY A 419 28.41 12.98 7.05
N LEU A 420 29.71 12.68 6.99
CA LEU A 420 30.80 13.58 7.36
C LEU A 420 30.70 14.97 6.66
N LEU A 421 30.27 14.98 5.39
CA LEU A 421 30.12 16.20 4.59
C LEU A 421 28.95 17.11 5.07
N SER A 422 27.86 16.53 5.58
CA SER A 422 26.75 17.33 6.12
C SER A 422 27.10 17.96 7.47
N ARG A 423 27.96 17.30 8.26
CA ARG A 423 28.52 17.88 9.50
C ARG A 423 29.45 19.06 9.23
N LEU A 424 30.25 18.98 8.18
CA LEU A 424 31.13 20.07 7.73
C LEU A 424 30.34 21.26 7.18
N LYS A 425 29.36 21.04 6.30
CA LYS A 425 28.46 22.11 5.81
C LYS A 425 27.66 22.76 6.94
N ALA A 426 27.17 22.00 7.91
CA ALA A 426 26.45 22.55 9.07
C ALA A 426 27.36 23.37 10.00
N LYS A 427 28.64 22.99 10.17
CA LYS A 427 29.63 23.79 10.90
C LYS A 427 29.98 25.09 10.17
N LEU A 428 30.17 25.04 8.85
CA LEU A 428 30.45 26.23 8.03
C LEU A 428 29.25 27.20 7.98
N GLY A 429 28.02 26.69 7.87
CA GLY A 429 26.81 27.50 7.93
C GLY A 429 26.57 28.17 9.30
N ARG A 430 26.98 27.52 10.40
CA ARG A 430 26.94 28.12 11.76
C ARG A 430 28.03 29.18 11.99
N LEU A 431 29.20 29.03 11.38
CA LEU A 431 30.26 30.05 11.40
C LEU A 431 29.84 31.30 10.63
N ARG A 432 29.16 31.14 9.50
CA ARG A 432 28.69 32.26 8.66
C ARG A 432 27.54 33.06 9.29
N ARG A 433 26.74 32.45 10.18
CA ARG A 433 25.68 33.12 10.97
C ARG A 433 26.15 33.76 12.28
N ARG A 434 27.40 33.52 12.70
CA ARG A 434 28.01 34.15 13.89
C ARG A 434 28.94 35.31 13.54
N GLY A 435 29.10 35.62 12.26
CA GLY A 435 29.96 36.70 11.75
C GLY A 435 29.19 37.84 11.05
N THR A 436 27.89 37.99 11.32
CA THR A 436 27.06 39.14 10.94
C THR A 436 26.51 39.79 12.19
#